data_AF-A0A126UMZ3-F1
#
_entry.id   AF-A0A126UMZ3-F1
#
_cell.length_a   1.000
_cell.length_b   1.000
_cell.length_c   1.000
_cell.angle_alpha   90.00
_cell.angle_beta   90.00
_cell.angle_gamma   90.00
#
_symmetry.space_group_name_H-M   'P 1'
#
loop_
_entity.id
_entity.type
_entity.pdbx_description
1 polymer ?
#
loop_
_entity_poly.entity_id
_entity_poly.type
_entity_poly.pdbx_seq_one_letter_code
_entity_poly.pdbx_strand_id
1 'polypeptide(L)'
;MGLFSGLLGNASQMDNDKIEQELEHVLLDNEQVEMAFSLVRDLIVFTEYRLILVDKQGMTGKKVSYKSIPYRSISRFTVETSGHFDLDAELKIWISSAVEPAEILQFKSDKSVIAIQKALASAVLGK
;
A
#
# COMPACT_ATOMS: atom_id res chain seq x y z
N MET A 1 6.76 -3.97 19.01
CA MET A 1 6.87 -5.24 18.28
C MET A 1 5.77 -5.24 17.25
N GLY A 2 6.07 -4.77 16.04
CA GLY A 2 5.07 -4.51 15.01
C GLY A 2 4.36 -5.79 14.57
N LEU A 3 3.08 -5.65 14.23
CA LEU A 3 2.19 -6.74 13.80
C LEU A 3 2.74 -7.53 12.59
N PHE A 4 3.77 -7.00 11.92
CA PHE A 4 4.25 -7.43 10.60
C PHE A 4 5.66 -8.04 10.57
N SER A 5 6.25 -8.37 11.72
CA SER A 5 7.64 -8.88 11.84
C SER A 5 7.95 -10.15 11.03
N GLY A 6 6.95 -10.86 10.50
CA GLY A 6 7.11 -12.09 9.71
C GLY A 6 7.16 -11.90 8.18
N LEU A 7 7.19 -10.67 7.65
CA LEU A 7 7.09 -10.38 6.20
C LEU A 7 8.38 -9.84 5.54
N LEU A 8 9.49 -9.78 6.28
CA LEU A 8 10.75 -9.06 5.99
C LEU A 8 11.58 -9.53 4.75
N GLY A 9 11.01 -10.25 3.78
CA GLY A 9 11.77 -10.90 2.69
C GLY A 9 11.49 -10.41 1.26
N ASN A 10 10.73 -9.34 1.06
CA ASN A 10 10.23 -8.98 -0.27
C ASN A 10 11.05 -7.86 -0.93
N ALA A 11 11.52 -8.10 -2.16
CA ALA A 11 12.39 -7.19 -2.91
C ALA A 11 11.77 -5.83 -3.29
N SER A 12 10.46 -5.67 -3.11
CA SER A 12 9.70 -4.43 -3.32
C SER A 12 9.43 -3.64 -2.04
N GLN A 13 9.77 -4.20 -0.88
CA GLN A 13 9.60 -3.52 0.39
C GLN A 13 10.70 -2.47 0.54
N MET A 14 10.29 -1.23 0.77
CA MET A 14 11.18 -0.11 1.01
C MET A 14 11.61 -0.05 2.48
N ASP A 15 12.70 0.66 2.71
CA ASP A 15 13.20 0.97 4.03
C ASP A 15 12.23 1.91 4.75
N ASN A 16 11.62 1.44 5.84
CA ASN A 16 10.59 2.19 6.56
C ASN A 16 11.14 3.53 7.08
N ASP A 17 12.37 3.57 7.60
CA ASP A 17 12.96 4.78 8.18
C ASP A 17 13.10 5.89 7.12
N LYS A 18 13.45 5.50 5.88
CA LYS A 18 13.53 6.45 4.75
C LYS A 18 12.15 6.98 4.38
N ILE A 19 11.14 6.12 4.39
CA ILE A 19 9.78 6.50 4.01
C ILE A 19 9.13 7.36 5.09
N GLU A 20 9.42 7.11 6.37
CA GLU A 20 9.04 7.99 7.47
C GLU A 20 9.63 9.38 7.30
N GLN A 21 10.91 9.49 6.94
CA GLN A 21 11.55 10.78 6.66
C GLN A 21 10.91 11.48 5.44
N GLU A 22 10.63 10.75 4.35
CA GLU A 22 9.95 11.32 3.18
C GLU A 22 8.53 11.80 3.50
N LEU A 23 7.86 11.18 4.48
CA LEU A 23 6.49 11.48 4.88
C LEU A 23 6.39 12.24 6.22
N GLU A 24 7.48 12.78 6.75
CA GLU A 24 7.54 13.42 8.08
C GLU A 24 6.45 14.51 8.24
N HIS A 25 6.18 15.28 7.20
CA HIS A 25 5.17 16.35 7.22
C HIS A 25 3.73 15.87 6.92
N VAL A 26 3.54 14.58 6.65
CA VAL A 26 2.25 13.95 6.32
C VAL A 26 1.79 13.01 7.43
N LEU A 27 2.73 12.37 8.11
CA LEU A 27 2.49 11.51 9.27
C LEU A 27 2.14 12.34 10.50
N LEU A 28 1.42 11.72 11.45
CA LEU A 28 1.30 12.28 12.80
C LEU A 28 2.61 12.11 13.56
N ASP A 29 2.86 12.95 14.57
CA ASP A 29 4.09 12.92 15.38
C ASP A 29 4.47 11.54 15.97
N ASN A 30 3.48 10.67 16.19
CA ASN A 30 3.67 9.32 16.72
C ASN A 30 3.08 8.23 15.82
N GLU A 31 2.87 8.51 14.53
CA GLU A 31 2.41 7.51 13.55
C GLU A 31 3.62 6.86 12.88
N GLN A 32 3.77 5.55 13.05
CA GLN A 32 4.87 4.79 12.46
C GLN A 32 4.50 4.14 11.13
N VAL A 33 5.47 4.03 10.22
CA VAL A 33 5.36 3.24 9.01
C VAL A 33 5.71 1.79 9.33
N GLU A 34 4.74 0.91 9.14
CA GLU A 34 4.92 -0.52 9.37
C GLU A 34 5.48 -1.21 8.14
N MET A 35 5.03 -0.83 6.95
CA MET A 35 5.55 -1.34 5.67
C MET A 35 5.38 -0.31 4.56
N ALA A 36 6.32 -0.27 3.64
CA ALA A 36 6.20 0.52 2.42
C ALA A 36 6.56 -0.33 1.20
N PHE A 37 5.79 -0.22 0.12
CA PHE A 37 6.00 -0.97 -1.12
C PHE A 37 6.06 -0.01 -2.31
N SER A 38 7.16 -0.04 -3.05
CA SER A 38 7.24 0.66 -4.34
C SER A 38 6.47 -0.13 -5.39
N LEU A 39 5.56 0.54 -6.08
CA LEU A 39 4.94 0.07 -7.31
C LEU A 39 5.70 0.63 -8.51
N VAL A 40 5.15 0.43 -9.70
CA VAL A 40 5.73 0.94 -10.95
C VAL A 40 5.78 2.47 -10.98
N ARG A 41 4.72 3.13 -10.53
CA ARG A 41 4.61 4.61 -10.48
C ARG A 41 4.28 5.16 -9.10
N ASP A 42 3.65 4.33 -8.28
CA ASP A 42 3.11 4.74 -6.99
C ASP A 42 3.90 4.10 -5.84
N LEU A 43 3.71 4.64 -4.64
CA LEU A 43 4.19 4.07 -3.40
C LEU A 43 2.99 3.79 -2.51
N ILE A 44 2.92 2.58 -1.96
CA ILE A 44 1.91 2.17 -0.98
C ILE A 44 2.59 2.14 0.39
N VAL A 45 2.08 2.89 1.34
CA VAL A 45 2.60 2.95 2.71
C VAL A 45 1.52 2.51 3.68
N PHE A 46 1.83 1.50 4.49
CA PHE A 46 1.03 1.03 5.60
C PHE A 46 1.59 1.65 6.88
N THR A 47 0.75 2.40 7.59
CA THR A 47 1.05 2.94 8.92
C THR A 47 0.23 2.21 9.97
N GLU A 48 0.37 2.56 11.24
CA GLU A 48 -0.48 2.00 12.30
C GLU A 48 -1.99 2.27 12.11
N TYR A 49 -2.37 3.29 11.33
CA TYR A 49 -3.75 3.78 11.28
C TYR A 49 -4.39 3.76 9.88
N ARG A 50 -3.57 3.84 8.82
CA ARG A 50 -4.07 4.10 7.47
C ARG A 50 -3.12 3.59 6.38
N LEU A 51 -3.73 3.36 5.23
CA LEU A 51 -3.01 3.22 3.97
C LEU A 51 -2.76 4.62 3.40
N ILE A 52 -1.53 4.93 3.01
CA ILE A 52 -1.18 6.13 2.27
C ILE A 52 -0.74 5.71 0.86
N LEU A 53 -1.46 6.19 -0.14
CA LEU A 53 -1.08 6.02 -1.55
C LEU A 53 -0.41 7.31 -2.03
N VAL A 54 0.83 7.17 -2.48
CA VAL A 54 1.64 8.29 -2.99
C VAL A 54 1.82 8.10 -4.48
N ASP A 55 1.17 8.96 -5.26
CA ASP A 55 1.23 8.95 -6.73
C ASP A 55 2.07 10.15 -7.19
N LYS A 56 3.14 9.88 -7.94
CA LYS A 56 4.00 10.89 -8.57
C LYS A 56 3.52 11.15 -10.00
N GLN A 57 2.79 12.26 -10.17
CA GLN A 57 2.13 12.64 -11.41
C GLN A 57 3.01 13.53 -12.32
N GLY A 58 2.76 13.40 -13.63
CA GLY A 58 3.32 14.26 -14.67
C GLY A 58 4.73 13.86 -15.12
N MET A 59 5.17 14.41 -16.26
CA MET A 59 6.47 14.06 -16.87
C MET A 59 7.68 14.38 -15.98
N THR A 60 7.55 15.34 -15.07
CA THR A 60 8.62 15.75 -14.16
C THR A 60 8.55 15.09 -12.78
N GLY A 61 7.46 14.36 -12.48
CA GLY A 61 7.21 13.75 -11.17
C GLY A 61 7.07 14.75 -9.99
N LYS A 62 7.03 16.06 -10.26
CA LYS A 62 6.99 17.10 -9.22
C LYS A 62 5.63 17.21 -8.54
N LYS A 63 4.55 16.82 -9.22
CA LYS A 63 3.22 16.83 -8.64
C LYS A 63 3.03 15.51 -7.92
N VAL A 64 2.92 15.55 -6.60
CA VAL A 64 2.70 14.35 -5.78
C VAL A 64 1.31 14.43 -5.16
N SER A 65 0.56 13.34 -5.28
CA SER A 65 -0.74 13.17 -4.64
C SER A 65 -0.59 12.19 -3.48
N TYR A 66 -1.00 12.60 -2.29
CA TYR A 66 -1.03 11.76 -1.08
C TYR A 66 -2.47 11.45 -0.72
N LYS A 67 -2.87 10.18 -0.81
CA LYS A 67 -4.23 9.74 -0.51
C LYS A 67 -4.22 8.87 0.74
N SER A 68 -4.84 9.37 1.80
CA SER A 68 -4.97 8.66 3.08
C SER A 68 -6.29 7.89 3.13
N ILE A 69 -6.22 6.58 3.34
CA ILE A 69 -7.36 5.68 3.47
C ILE A 69 -7.28 5.00 4.85
N PRO A 70 -8.06 5.47 5.84
CA PRO A 70 -8.12 4.82 7.16
C PRO A 70 -8.57 3.36 7.03
N TYR A 71 -7.93 2.44 7.75
CA TYR A 71 -8.25 1.02 7.62
C TYR A 71 -9.71 0.68 7.88
N ARG A 72 -10.31 1.32 8.89
CA ARG A 72 -11.74 1.18 9.21
C ARG A 72 -12.70 1.55 8.08
N SER A 73 -12.24 2.31 7.09
CA SER A 73 -13.06 2.74 5.95
C SER A 73 -13.00 1.75 4.79
N ILE A 74 -12.02 0.84 4.79
CA ILE A 74 -11.89 -0.19 3.76
C ILE A 74 -12.94 -1.27 4.04
N SER A 75 -13.95 -1.35 3.18
CA SER A 75 -15.05 -2.31 3.34
C SER A 75 -14.74 -3.66 2.69
N ARG A 76 -13.97 -3.64 1.60
CA ARG A 76 -13.59 -4.82 0.80
C ARG A 76 -12.39 -4.50 -0.07
N PHE A 77 -11.63 -5.53 -0.39
CA PHE A 77 -10.54 -5.47 -1.36
C PHE A 77 -10.50 -6.77 -2.17
N THR A 78 -9.98 -6.71 -3.38
CA THR A 78 -9.76 -7.88 -4.23
C THR A 78 -8.36 -7.82 -4.81
N VAL A 79 -7.70 -8.98 -4.91
CA VAL A 79 -6.42 -9.12 -5.59
C VAL A 79 -6.61 -10.10 -6.74
N GLU A 80 -6.35 -9.62 -7.95
CA GLU A 80 -6.42 -10.39 -9.19
C GLU A 80 -4.99 -10.62 -9.69
N THR A 81 -4.56 -11.87 -9.78
CA THR A 81 -3.25 -12.25 -10.33
C THR A 81 -3.44 -12.73 -11.76
N SER A 82 -2.65 -12.24 -12.71
CA SER A 82 -2.63 -12.83 -14.05
C SER A 82 -2.01 -14.24 -14.02
N GLY A 83 -2.58 -15.17 -14.79
CA GLY A 83 -2.08 -16.54 -14.88
C GLY A 83 -0.85 -16.65 -15.79
N HIS A 84 0.00 -17.64 -15.52
CA HIS A 84 1.18 -18.09 -16.29
C HIS A 84 1.55 -17.18 -17.47
N PHE A 85 2.29 -16.09 -17.22
CA PHE A 85 3.31 -15.42 -18.06
C PHE A 85 3.32 -13.89 -17.92
N ASP A 86 2.20 -13.24 -17.59
CA ASP A 86 2.23 -11.85 -17.14
C ASP A 86 2.47 -11.85 -15.62
N LEU A 87 3.45 -11.08 -15.17
CA LEU A 87 3.73 -10.87 -13.74
C LEU A 87 2.85 -9.76 -13.16
N ASP A 88 1.71 -9.52 -13.81
CA ASP A 88 0.86 -8.39 -13.54
C ASP A 88 -0.25 -8.80 -12.57
N ALA A 89 -0.39 -8.06 -11.49
CA ALA A 89 -1.51 -8.22 -10.57
C ALA A 89 -2.22 -6.89 -10.37
N GLU A 90 -3.46 -6.96 -9.95
CA GLU A 90 -4.31 -5.81 -9.72
C GLU A 90 -4.96 -5.89 -8.33
N LEU A 91 -4.78 -4.84 -7.52
CA LEU A 91 -5.44 -4.67 -6.22
C LEU A 91 -6.53 -3.63 -6.39
N LYS A 92 -7.75 -4.00 -6.05
CA LYS A 92 -8.89 -3.09 -6.01
C LYS A 92 -9.31 -2.88 -4.57
N ILE A 93 -9.54 -1.63 -4.18
CA ILE A 93 -9.94 -1.23 -2.82
C ILE A 93 -11.27 -0.50 -2.90
N TRP A 94 -12.24 -0.91 -2.09
CA TRP A 94 -13.50 -0.20 -1.91
C TRP A 94 -13.54 0.45 -0.54
N ILE A 95 -14.11 1.66 -0.53
CA ILE A 95 -14.27 2.46 0.68
C ILE A 95 -15.76 2.54 1.01
N SER A 96 -16.12 2.25 2.26
CA SER A 96 -17.49 2.31 2.75
C SER A 96 -18.46 1.51 1.85
N SER A 97 -19.60 2.10 1.47
CA SER A 97 -20.61 1.46 0.63
C SER A 97 -20.43 1.71 -0.87
N ALA A 98 -19.22 2.08 -1.32
CA ALA A 98 -18.98 2.34 -2.74
C ALA A 98 -19.25 1.10 -3.61
N VAL A 99 -19.89 1.32 -4.76
CA VAL A 99 -20.18 0.28 -5.75
C VAL A 99 -18.91 -0.09 -6.52
N GLU A 100 -18.25 0.94 -7.06
CA GLU A 100 -16.99 0.84 -7.79
C GLU A 100 -15.77 0.96 -6.86
N PRO A 101 -14.63 0.34 -7.22
CA PRO A 101 -13.43 0.48 -6.42
C PRO A 101 -12.98 1.93 -6.39
N ALA A 102 -12.64 2.41 -5.20
CA ALA A 102 -12.07 3.73 -5.03
C ALA A 102 -10.67 3.78 -5.66
N GLU A 103 -9.89 2.69 -5.51
CA GLU A 103 -8.53 2.59 -6.01
C GLU A 103 -8.32 1.27 -6.75
N ILE A 104 -7.55 1.35 -7.83
CA ILE A 104 -7.08 0.22 -8.61
C ILE A 104 -5.56 0.39 -8.76
N LEU A 105 -4.80 -0.53 -8.21
CA LEU A 105 -3.34 -0.48 -8.17
C LEU A 105 -2.77 -1.68 -8.92
N GLN A 106 -1.76 -1.44 -9.75
CA GLN A 106 -1.13 -2.45 -10.60
C GLN A 106 0.28 -2.78 -10.14
N PHE A 107 0.62 -4.07 -10.11
CA PHE A 107 1.90 -4.61 -9.64
C PHE A 107 2.54 -5.41 -10.76
N LYS A 108 3.87 -5.35 -10.90
CA LYS A 108 4.65 -6.14 -11.87
C LYS A 108 5.33 -7.38 -11.27
N SER A 109 5.05 -7.73 -10.01
CA SER A 109 5.72 -8.84 -9.32
C SER A 109 4.78 -9.60 -8.39
N ASP A 110 4.80 -10.92 -8.53
CA ASP A 110 4.05 -11.92 -7.77
C ASP A 110 4.32 -11.89 -6.25
N LYS A 111 5.58 -11.83 -5.81
CA LYS A 111 5.96 -11.87 -4.38
C LYS A 111 5.46 -10.66 -3.61
N SER A 112 5.51 -9.49 -4.26
CA SER A 112 5.03 -8.21 -3.70
C SER A 112 3.54 -8.26 -3.40
N VAL A 113 2.78 -8.89 -4.30
CA VAL A 113 1.31 -8.95 -4.23
C VAL A 113 0.85 -9.79 -3.06
N ILE A 114 1.49 -10.93 -2.82
CA ILE A 114 1.19 -11.79 -1.66
C ILE A 114 1.45 -11.04 -0.35
N ALA A 115 2.56 -10.31 -0.27
CA ALA A 115 2.92 -9.53 0.91
C ALA A 115 1.91 -8.40 1.18
N ILE A 116 1.55 -7.66 0.13
CA ILE A 116 0.58 -6.57 0.20
C ILE A 116 -0.81 -7.09 0.57
N GLN A 117 -1.21 -8.24 0.03
CA GLN A 117 -2.48 -8.87 0.39
C GLN A 117 -2.52 -9.22 1.88
N LYS A 118 -1.44 -9.81 2.42
CA LYS A 118 -1.35 -10.15 3.85
C LYS A 118 -1.26 -8.91 4.74
N ALA A 119 -0.51 -7.89 4.30
CA ALA A 119 -0.42 -6.58 4.96
C ALA A 119 -1.79 -5.92 5.09
N LEU A 120 -2.51 -5.80 3.98
CA LEU A 120 -3.84 -5.21 3.94
C LEU A 120 -4.85 -6.02 4.77
N ALA A 121 -4.77 -7.35 4.74
CA ALA A 121 -5.62 -8.20 5.56
C ALA A 121 -5.40 -7.99 7.07
N SER A 122 -4.15 -7.92 7.55
CA SER A 122 -3.89 -7.68 8.98
C SER A 122 -4.27 -6.26 9.39
N ALA A 123 -3.96 -5.25 8.57
CA ALA A 123 -4.34 -3.86 8.83
C ALA A 123 -5.86 -3.64 8.90
N VAL A 124 -6.64 -4.23 7.98
CA VAL A 124 -8.10 -4.07 7.94
C VAL A 124 -8.82 -4.94 8.99
N LEU A 125 -8.29 -6.13 9.29
CA LEU A 125 -8.96 -7.08 10.19
C LEU A 125 -8.47 -7.01 11.65
N GLY A 126 -7.45 -6.19 11.94
CA GLY A 126 -6.98 -5.90 13.30
C GLY A 126 -6.39 -7.12 14.03
N LYS A 127 -5.68 -8.00 13.31
CA LYS A 127 -4.96 -9.15 13.88
C LYS A 127 -3.46 -8.91 13.95
#